data_AF-J9ECR6-F1
#
_entry.id   AF-J9ECR6-F1
#
_cell.length_a   1.000
_cell.length_b   1.000
_cell.length_c   1.000
_cell.angle_alpha   90.00
_cell.angle_beta   90.00
_cell.angle_gamma   90.00
#
_symmetry.space_group_name_H-M   'P 1'
#
loop_
_entity.id
_entity.type
_entity.pdbx_description
1 polymer ?
#
loop_
_entity_poly.entity_id
_entity_poly.type
_entity_poly.pdbx_seq_one_letter_code
_entity_poly.pdbx_strand_id
1 'polypeptide(L)'
;MVVVSGVEDGAGTSSGRDVLLALQKYQAKRKQIEEEEARRRREGLLSDEEDTSMDDVFIPARLRKKEKMHRRALLKQVLHAKGGAPDVDTEKEDLEFFERKRRKKEEERKAEEAKKSLLEKHNELLEAEIGDKDSEKKKREEEQKLLESVAPGTALMAVAEIAKGVRYDESIKTSWRPPRHILAVSDEEHATMRRKKGILVDGENVPPPIGSFI
;
A
#
# COMPACT_ATOMS: atom_id res chain seq x y z
N MET A 1 12.77 -53.43 26.24
CA MET A 1 11.70 -52.47 26.56
C MET A 1 12.37 -51.27 27.21
N VAL A 2 12.62 -50.15 26.52
CA VAL A 2 11.65 -49.09 26.11
C VAL A 2 11.29 -48.29 27.38
N VAL A 3 11.57 -46.99 27.58
CA VAL A 3 11.72 -45.80 26.71
C VAL A 3 12.70 -44.83 27.38
N VAL A 4 13.61 -44.20 26.62
CA VAL A 4 14.27 -42.94 26.99
C VAL A 4 13.43 -41.83 26.35
N SER A 5 12.64 -41.12 27.14
CA SER A 5 11.82 -40.00 26.65
C SER A 5 12.62 -38.72 26.75
N GLY A 6 13.12 -38.27 25.61
CA GLY A 6 13.80 -37.00 25.42
C GLY A 6 12.88 -35.80 25.69
N VAL A 7 13.47 -34.77 26.28
CA VAL A 7 12.90 -33.44 26.41
C VAL A 7 13.57 -32.61 25.31
N GLU A 8 12.86 -32.37 24.22
CA GLU A 8 13.31 -31.52 23.10
C GLU A 8 12.44 -30.25 23.03
N ASP A 9 13.05 -29.14 23.46
CA ASP A 9 13.05 -27.81 22.85
C ASP A 9 11.75 -27.22 22.24
N GLY A 10 11.00 -26.51 23.08
CA GLY A 10 9.93 -25.57 22.66
C GLY A 10 10.41 -24.19 22.17
N ALA A 11 11.72 -23.96 22.01
CA ALA A 11 12.28 -22.63 21.70
C ALA A 11 12.40 -22.30 20.19
N GLY A 12 12.25 -23.29 19.30
CA GLY A 12 12.50 -23.10 17.86
C GLY A 12 11.37 -22.45 17.05
N THR A 13 10.17 -22.26 17.62
CA THR A 13 8.99 -21.79 16.86
C THR A 13 8.67 -20.30 17.04
N SER A 14 9.27 -19.61 18.02
CA SER A 14 9.12 -18.15 18.16
C SER A 14 10.09 -17.43 17.23
N SER A 15 11.34 -17.86 17.15
CA SER A 15 12.37 -17.25 16.30
C SER A 15 12.01 -17.28 14.81
N GLY A 16 11.40 -18.37 14.33
CA GLY A 16 10.92 -18.47 12.95
C GLY A 16 9.77 -17.49 12.65
N ARG A 17 8.88 -17.24 13.62
CA ARG A 17 7.82 -16.24 13.48
C ARG A 17 8.39 -14.82 13.50
N ASP A 18 9.39 -14.56 14.32
CA ASP A 18 10.07 -13.27 14.39
C ASP A 18 10.82 -12.94 13.10
N VAL A 19 11.45 -13.95 12.47
CA VAL A 19 12.11 -13.80 11.16
C VAL A 19 11.11 -13.52 10.04
N LEU A 20 9.94 -14.18 10.04
CA LEU A 20 8.88 -13.92 9.07
C LEU A 20 8.29 -12.52 9.22
N LEU A 21 8.08 -12.06 10.46
CA LEU A 21 7.63 -10.70 10.73
C LEU A 21 8.69 -9.66 10.31
N ALA A 22 9.98 -9.95 10.48
CA ALA A 22 11.06 -9.10 10.01
C ALA A 22 11.10 -9.02 8.48
N LEU A 23 10.92 -10.15 7.78
CA LEU A 23 10.82 -10.22 6.31
C LEU A 23 9.60 -9.44 5.79
N GLN A 24 8.45 -9.57 6.44
CA GLN A 24 7.24 -8.83 6.07
C GLN A 24 7.41 -7.33 6.26
N LYS A 25 8.03 -6.90 7.37
CA LYS A 25 8.39 -5.49 7.61
C LYS A 25 9.38 -4.98 6.57
N TYR A 26 10.37 -5.77 6.20
CA TYR A 26 11.34 -5.42 5.16
C TYR A 26 10.68 -5.24 3.79
N GLN A 27 9.81 -6.17 3.40
CA GLN A 27 9.07 -6.09 2.14
C GLN A 27 8.13 -4.89 2.10
N ALA A 28 7.41 -4.61 3.20
CA ALA A 28 6.56 -3.42 3.31
C ALA A 28 7.37 -2.13 3.19
N LYS A 29 8.54 -2.06 3.86
CA LYS A 29 9.45 -0.92 3.77
C LYS A 29 10.01 -0.74 2.36
N ARG A 30 10.38 -1.83 1.69
CA ARG A 30 10.88 -1.81 0.30
C ARG A 30 9.81 -1.30 -0.66
N LYS A 31 8.57 -1.76 -0.49
CA LYS A 31 7.43 -1.32 -1.29
C LYS A 31 7.12 0.16 -1.08
N GLN A 32 7.20 0.65 0.16
CA GLN A 32 7.05 2.08 0.47
C GLN A 32 8.14 2.93 -0.19
N ILE A 33 9.40 2.45 -0.19
CA ILE A 33 10.51 3.13 -0.87
C ILE A 33 10.26 3.17 -2.38
N GLU A 34 9.84 2.06 -2.98
CA GLU A 34 9.57 1.96 -4.42
C GLU A 34 8.37 2.84 -4.84
N GLU A 35 7.32 2.90 -4.02
CA GLU A 35 6.19 3.81 -4.23
C GLU A 35 6.59 5.28 -4.06
N GLU A 36 7.46 5.59 -3.10
CA GLU A 36 8.00 6.94 -2.89
C GLU A 36 8.93 7.37 -4.03
N GLU A 37 9.78 6.46 -4.53
CA GLU A 37 10.61 6.67 -5.71
C GLU A 37 9.76 6.82 -6.97
N ALA A 38 8.72 6.00 -7.15
CA ALA A 38 7.78 6.16 -8.26
C ALA A 38 7.04 7.51 -8.18
N ARG A 39 6.67 7.95 -6.98
CA ARG A 39 6.07 9.27 -6.75
C ARG A 39 7.07 10.39 -7.05
N ARG A 40 8.32 10.29 -6.59
CA ARG A 40 9.39 11.27 -6.90
C ARG A 40 9.72 11.30 -8.39
N ARG A 41 9.69 10.15 -9.09
CA ARG A 41 9.87 10.08 -10.55
C ARG A 41 8.72 10.77 -11.27
N ARG A 42 7.47 10.54 -10.84
CA ARG A 42 6.27 11.22 -11.34
C ARG A 42 6.29 12.74 -11.05
N GLU A 43 6.83 13.16 -9.91
CA GLU A 43 7.02 14.56 -9.51
C GLU A 43 8.28 15.22 -10.12
N GLY A 44 9.05 14.49 -10.96
CA GLY A 44 10.25 15.02 -11.63
C GLY A 44 11.44 15.30 -10.70
N LEU A 45 11.46 14.70 -9.50
CA LEU A 45 12.48 14.85 -8.47
C LEU A 45 13.54 13.72 -8.47
N LEU A 46 13.39 12.74 -9.37
CA LEU A 46 14.38 11.70 -9.69
C LEU A 46 14.68 11.81 -11.19
N SER A 47 15.89 12.27 -11.51
CA SER A 47 16.43 12.22 -12.87
C SER A 47 16.86 10.78 -13.17
N ASP A 48 16.56 10.30 -14.36
CA ASP A 48 16.99 9.00 -14.85
C ASP A 48 18.52 8.97 -14.91
N GLU A 49 19.12 7.88 -14.43
CA GLU A 49 20.57 7.69 -14.31
C GLU A 49 21.17 7.38 -15.68
N GLU A 50 21.31 8.40 -16.53
CA GLU A 50 22.18 8.40 -17.72
C GLU A 50 22.64 9.85 -18.00
N ASP A 51 23.46 10.43 -17.12
CA ASP A 51 24.19 11.66 -17.46
C ASP A 51 25.58 11.69 -16.84
N THR A 52 26.57 11.26 -17.64
CA THR A 52 28.00 11.20 -17.33
C THR A 52 28.68 12.58 -17.35
N SER A 53 28.14 13.58 -16.64
CA SER A 53 28.80 14.87 -16.40
C SER A 53 28.42 15.43 -15.03
N MET A 54 29.27 15.20 -14.03
CA MET A 54 29.03 15.60 -12.64
C MET A 54 29.14 17.12 -12.40
N ASP A 55 29.64 17.90 -13.36
CA ASP A 55 29.99 19.31 -13.18
C ASP A 55 29.03 20.33 -13.83
N ASP A 56 28.06 19.91 -14.66
CA ASP A 56 27.15 20.82 -15.38
C ASP A 56 25.71 20.88 -14.82
N VAL A 57 25.41 20.18 -13.73
CA VAL A 57 24.04 20.11 -13.18
C VAL A 57 23.67 21.45 -12.51
N PHE A 58 22.80 22.22 -13.15
CA PHE A 58 22.23 23.45 -12.59
C PHE A 58 21.40 23.14 -11.32
N ILE A 59 21.94 23.45 -10.14
CA ILE A 59 21.21 23.32 -8.87
C ILE A 59 20.36 24.58 -8.64
N PRO A 60 19.01 24.50 -8.58
CA PRO A 60 18.15 25.64 -8.27
C PRO A 60 18.55 26.35 -6.97
N ALA A 61 18.42 27.69 -6.93
CA ALA A 61 18.83 28.50 -5.77
C ALA A 61 18.17 28.04 -4.44
N ARG A 62 16.94 27.52 -4.52
CA ARG A 62 16.22 26.93 -3.38
C ARG A 62 16.92 25.68 -2.82
N LEU A 63 17.45 24.82 -3.69
CA LEU A 63 18.18 23.61 -3.28
C LEU A 63 19.53 23.96 -2.68
N ARG A 64 20.29 24.89 -3.29
CA ARG A 64 21.53 25.43 -2.70
C ARG A 64 21.31 26.03 -1.31
N LYS A 65 20.21 26.75 -1.10
CA LYS A 65 19.87 27.33 0.22
C LYS A 65 19.56 26.24 1.25
N LYS A 66 18.81 25.21 0.87
CA LYS A 66 18.51 24.05 1.74
C LYS A 66 19.78 23.27 2.09
N GLU A 67 20.61 22.97 1.10
CA GLU A 67 21.87 22.24 1.29
C GLU A 67 22.84 23.02 2.18
N LYS A 68 22.97 24.35 1.96
CA LYS A 68 23.79 25.23 2.82
C LYS A 68 23.28 25.26 4.26
N MET A 69 21.97 25.27 4.47
CA MET A 69 21.37 25.20 5.81
C MET A 69 21.63 23.85 6.48
N HIS A 70 21.50 22.74 5.74
CA HIS A 70 21.78 21.40 6.23
C HIS A 70 23.27 21.24 6.59
N ARG A 71 24.16 21.67 5.71
CA ARG A 71 25.62 21.69 5.94
C ARG A 71 25.97 22.55 7.16
N ARG A 72 25.32 23.70 7.36
CA ARG A 72 25.49 24.53 8.57
C ARG A 72 24.96 23.86 9.83
N ALA A 73 23.86 23.11 9.75
CA ALA A 73 23.31 22.35 10.87
C ALA A 73 24.24 21.19 11.28
N LEU A 74 24.77 20.44 10.31
CA LEU A 74 25.79 19.41 10.55
C LEU A 74 27.08 20.01 11.11
N LEU A 75 27.57 21.11 10.54
CA LEU A 75 28.76 21.80 11.04
C LEU A 75 28.52 22.32 12.47
N LYS A 76 27.30 22.78 12.78
CA LYS A 76 26.92 23.14 14.14
C LYS A 76 27.04 21.92 15.06
N GLN A 77 26.47 20.77 14.71
CA GLN A 77 26.61 19.54 15.50
C GLN A 77 28.07 19.11 15.70
N VAL A 78 28.90 19.18 14.65
CA VAL A 78 30.33 18.82 14.70
C VAL A 78 31.16 19.81 15.51
N LEU A 79 30.86 21.11 15.44
CA LEU A 79 31.52 22.13 16.25
C LEU A 79 31.18 21.99 17.74
N HIS A 80 29.98 21.50 18.07
CA HIS A 80 29.65 21.13 19.46
C HIS A 80 30.34 19.81 19.87
N ALA A 81 30.75 18.97 18.90
CA ALA A 81 31.42 17.69 19.16
C ALA A 81 32.96 17.75 19.23
N LYS A 82 33.61 18.84 18.76
CA LYS A 82 35.08 18.91 18.63
C LYS A 82 35.72 20.17 19.22
N GLY A 83 35.14 20.72 20.28
CA GLY A 83 35.67 21.88 20.99
C GLY A 83 35.43 21.78 22.49
N GLY A 84 36.16 20.89 23.16
CA GLY A 84 36.13 20.70 24.61
C GLY A 84 35.90 19.23 24.96
N ALA A 85 36.71 18.68 25.86
CA ALA A 85 36.42 17.38 26.48
C ALA A 85 34.99 17.41 27.08
N PRO A 86 34.25 16.27 27.11
CA PRO A 86 32.97 16.23 27.82
C PRO A 86 33.25 16.41 29.30
N ASP A 87 33.16 17.66 29.74
CA ASP A 87 33.09 17.98 31.16
C ASP A 87 31.70 17.58 31.64
N VAL A 88 31.61 17.04 32.86
CA VAL A 88 30.35 16.53 33.43
C VAL A 88 29.32 17.68 33.60
N ASP A 89 29.79 18.92 33.51
CA ASP A 89 28.97 20.12 33.58
C ASP A 89 28.28 20.46 32.23
N THR A 90 28.87 20.11 31.07
CA THR A 90 28.28 20.40 29.75
C THR A 90 27.06 19.52 29.43
N GLU A 91 27.06 18.24 29.84
CA GLU A 91 25.90 17.35 29.66
C GLU A 91 24.72 17.76 30.53
N LYS A 92 24.99 18.28 31.74
CA LYS A 92 23.95 18.83 32.63
C LYS A 92 23.35 20.10 32.02
N GLU A 93 24.17 20.99 31.48
CA GLU A 93 23.71 22.21 30.80
C GLU A 93 22.82 21.91 29.58
N ASP A 94 23.17 20.89 28.79
CA ASP A 94 22.36 20.47 27.63
C ASP A 94 21.02 19.87 28.05
N LEU A 95 20.99 19.01 29.09
CA LEU A 95 19.75 18.45 29.65
C LEU A 95 18.84 19.56 30.20
N GLU A 96 19.39 20.50 30.96
CA GLU A 96 18.65 21.66 31.48
C GLU A 96 18.11 22.55 30.36
N PHE A 97 18.85 22.72 29.26
CA PHE A 97 18.41 23.47 28.08
C PHE A 97 17.22 22.77 27.38
N PHE A 98 17.27 21.45 27.21
CA PHE A 98 16.16 20.67 26.63
C PHE A 98 14.92 20.69 27.53
N GLU A 99 15.09 20.62 28.85
CA GLU A 99 14.00 20.73 29.81
C GLU A 99 13.36 22.13 29.79
N ARG A 100 14.17 23.19 29.77
CA ARG A 100 13.67 24.57 29.65
C ARG A 100 12.93 24.79 28.34
N LYS A 101 13.38 24.18 27.25
CA LYS A 101 12.72 24.23 25.94
C LYS A 101 11.40 23.47 25.94
N ARG A 102 11.34 22.30 26.60
CA ARG A 102 10.09 21.55 26.79
C ARG A 102 9.09 22.34 27.62
N ARG A 103 9.53 22.92 28.74
CA ARG A 103 8.69 23.76 29.60
C ARG A 103 8.16 24.97 28.87
N LYS A 104 9.02 25.67 28.11
CA LYS A 104 8.61 26.81 27.28
C LYS A 104 7.59 26.42 26.21
N LYS A 105 7.78 25.26 25.56
CA LYS A 105 6.82 24.75 24.55
C LYS A 105 5.48 24.36 25.19
N GLU A 106 5.49 23.81 26.39
CA GLU A 106 4.28 23.48 27.15
C GLU A 106 3.55 24.74 27.63
N GLU A 107 4.29 25.74 28.11
CA GLU A 107 3.77 27.07 28.46
C GLU A 107 3.16 27.77 27.24
N GLU A 108 3.81 27.69 26.07
CA GLU A 108 3.27 28.21 24.80
C GLU A 108 1.99 27.48 24.39
N ARG A 109 1.95 26.14 24.47
CA ARG A 109 0.75 25.36 24.15
C ARG A 109 -0.41 25.67 25.10
N LYS A 110 -0.12 25.82 26.40
CA LYS A 110 -1.11 26.19 27.42
C LYS A 110 -1.62 27.61 27.21
N ALA A 111 -0.76 28.53 26.78
CA ALA A 111 -1.15 29.89 26.42
C ALA A 111 -2.02 29.92 25.15
N GLU A 112 -1.75 29.05 24.17
CA GLU A 112 -2.60 28.88 22.99
C GLU A 112 -3.96 28.26 23.36
N GLU A 113 -4.00 27.22 24.19
CA GLU A 113 -5.22 26.61 24.71
C GLU A 113 -6.07 27.59 25.56
N ALA A 114 -5.43 28.54 26.24
CA ALA A 114 -6.11 29.61 26.97
C ALA A 114 -6.65 30.72 26.06
N LYS A 115 -6.04 30.94 24.89
CA LYS A 115 -6.50 31.93 23.88
C LYS A 115 -7.66 31.43 23.03
N LYS A 116 -7.85 30.10 22.92
CA LYS A 116 -8.98 29.50 22.19
C LYS A 116 -10.32 29.89 22.82
N SER A 117 -11.27 30.29 21.97
CA SER A 117 -12.62 30.66 22.38
C SER A 117 -13.42 29.43 22.86
N LEU A 118 -14.45 29.63 23.69
CA LEU A 118 -15.32 28.55 24.17
C LEU A 118 -16.02 27.83 23.01
N LEU A 119 -16.45 28.57 21.99
CA LEU A 119 -17.06 28.01 20.77
C LEU A 119 -16.05 27.17 19.97
N GLU A 120 -14.79 27.60 19.95
CA GLU A 120 -13.71 26.90 19.25
C GLU A 120 -13.36 25.58 19.93
N LYS A 121 -13.32 25.55 21.27
CA LYS A 121 -13.17 24.31 22.06
C LYS A 121 -14.35 23.36 21.84
N HIS A 122 -15.56 23.89 21.76
CA HIS A 122 -16.75 23.10 21.46
C HIS A 122 -16.70 22.48 20.07
N ASN A 123 -16.29 23.25 19.06
CA ASN A 123 -16.12 22.75 17.70
C ASN A 123 -15.00 21.70 17.63
N GLU A 124 -13.89 21.88 18.34
CA GLU A 124 -12.78 20.90 18.39
C GLU A 124 -13.24 19.57 19.03
N LEU A 125 -14.11 19.61 20.05
CA LEU A 125 -14.71 18.40 20.64
C LEU A 125 -15.68 17.70 19.68
N LEU A 126 -16.51 18.47 18.97
CA LEU A 126 -17.40 17.93 17.95
C LEU A 126 -16.62 17.32 16.77
N GLU A 127 -15.60 18.02 16.28
CA GLU A 127 -14.74 17.55 15.18
C GLU A 127 -13.94 16.31 15.58
N ALA A 128 -13.50 16.18 16.84
CA ALA A 128 -12.84 14.97 17.34
C ALA A 128 -13.83 13.78 17.41
N GLU A 129 -15.05 14.00 17.88
CA GLU A 129 -16.06 12.94 17.96
C GLU A 129 -16.61 12.53 16.59
N ILE A 130 -16.75 13.48 15.67
CA ILE A 130 -17.23 13.27 14.31
C ILE A 130 -16.10 12.69 13.44
N GLY A 131 -14.87 13.18 13.56
CA GLY A 131 -13.73 12.78 12.73
C GLY A 131 -13.37 11.30 12.85
N ASP A 132 -13.45 10.74 14.05
CA ASP A 132 -13.17 9.32 14.28
C ASP A 132 -14.30 8.43 13.74
N LYS A 133 -15.55 8.84 13.91
CA LYS A 133 -16.72 8.06 13.47
C LYS A 133 -17.00 8.19 11.97
N ASP A 134 -16.80 9.37 11.39
CA ASP A 134 -17.07 9.64 9.97
C ASP A 134 -15.97 9.12 9.06
N SER A 135 -14.70 9.12 9.50
CA SER A 135 -13.62 8.60 8.64
C SER A 135 -13.76 7.10 8.37
N GLU A 136 -14.15 6.31 9.36
CA GLU A 136 -14.41 4.88 9.18
C GLU A 136 -15.73 4.60 8.46
N LYS A 137 -16.79 5.37 8.75
CA LYS A 137 -18.07 5.25 8.03
C LYS A 137 -17.93 5.59 6.56
N LYS A 138 -17.23 6.69 6.26
CA LYS A 138 -16.96 7.14 4.89
C LYS A 138 -16.13 6.12 4.10
N LYS A 139 -15.09 5.53 4.71
CA LYS A 139 -14.33 4.44 4.09
C LYS A 139 -15.22 3.24 3.78
N ARG A 140 -16.09 2.85 4.72
CA ARG A 140 -17.03 1.73 4.53
C ARG A 140 -18.05 2.03 3.41
N GLU A 141 -18.55 3.25 3.32
CA GLU A 141 -19.45 3.68 2.24
C GLU A 141 -18.74 3.71 0.87
N GLU A 142 -17.50 4.18 0.82
CA GLU A 142 -16.68 4.18 -0.39
C GLU A 142 -16.37 2.75 -0.87
N GLU A 143 -16.05 1.83 0.04
CA GLU A 143 -15.86 0.40 -0.25
C GLU A 143 -17.15 -0.26 -0.75
N GLN A 144 -18.29 0.03 -0.13
CA GLN A 144 -19.60 -0.49 -0.57
C GLN A 144 -19.97 0.02 -1.96
N LYS A 145 -19.77 1.31 -2.22
CA LYS A 145 -20.02 1.90 -3.54
C LYS A 145 -19.10 1.32 -4.61
N LEU A 146 -17.84 1.05 -4.27
CA LEU A 146 -16.92 0.38 -5.19
C LEU A 146 -17.36 -1.04 -5.47
N LEU A 147 -17.76 -1.81 -4.45
CA LEU A 147 -18.31 -3.16 -4.59
C LEU A 147 -19.56 -3.19 -5.47
N GLU A 148 -20.46 -2.21 -5.33
CA GLU A 148 -21.66 -2.09 -6.16
C GLU A 148 -21.31 -1.78 -7.62
N SER A 149 -20.31 -0.91 -7.85
CA SER A 149 -19.85 -0.58 -9.21
C SER A 149 -19.04 -1.67 -9.90
N VAL A 150 -18.39 -2.54 -9.12
CA VAL A 150 -17.60 -3.70 -9.57
C VAL A 150 -18.46 -4.96 -9.62
N ALA A 151 -19.72 -4.88 -9.19
CA ALA A 151 -20.62 -6.02 -9.19
C ALA A 151 -20.69 -6.64 -10.61
N PRO A 152 -20.55 -7.98 -10.74
CA PRO A 152 -20.37 -8.67 -12.01
C PRO A 152 -21.60 -8.65 -12.96
N GLY A 153 -22.60 -7.81 -12.69
CA GLY A 153 -23.87 -7.77 -13.41
C GLY A 153 -24.05 -6.59 -14.37
N THR A 154 -23.20 -5.56 -14.33
CA THR A 154 -23.29 -4.49 -15.35
C THR A 154 -22.60 -4.95 -16.61
N ALA A 155 -23.38 -5.53 -17.52
CA ALA A 155 -22.92 -5.79 -18.89
C ALA A 155 -22.32 -4.50 -19.48
N LEU A 156 -21.30 -4.65 -20.34
CA LEU A 156 -20.75 -3.55 -21.14
C LEU A 156 -21.83 -3.05 -22.12
N MET A 157 -22.80 -2.28 -21.63
CA MET A 157 -23.87 -1.71 -22.43
C MET A 157 -23.39 -0.41 -23.07
N ALA A 158 -23.72 -0.21 -24.34
CA ALA A 158 -23.44 1.06 -24.98
C ALA A 158 -24.35 2.16 -24.41
N VAL A 159 -23.87 3.40 -24.35
CA VAL A 159 -24.67 4.57 -23.89
C VAL A 159 -25.99 4.70 -24.66
N ALA A 160 -25.98 4.35 -25.95
CA ALA A 160 -27.17 4.34 -26.79
C ALA A 160 -28.21 3.27 -26.39
N GLU A 161 -27.77 2.13 -25.85
CA GLU A 161 -28.66 1.05 -25.39
C GLU A 161 -29.28 1.39 -24.03
N ILE A 162 -28.46 2.00 -23.14
CA ILE A 162 -28.92 2.50 -21.84
C ILE A 162 -30.01 3.55 -22.03
N ALA A 163 -29.80 4.51 -22.93
CA ALA A 163 -30.78 5.56 -23.23
C ALA A 163 -32.09 5.01 -23.80
N LYS A 164 -32.02 3.90 -24.55
CA LYS A 164 -33.20 3.20 -25.12
C LYS A 164 -33.87 2.25 -24.13
N GLY A 165 -33.28 2.02 -22.95
CA GLY A 165 -33.81 1.09 -21.96
C GLY A 165 -33.81 -0.38 -22.40
N VAL A 166 -32.95 -0.76 -23.36
CA VAL A 166 -32.89 -2.15 -23.86
C VAL A 166 -32.22 -3.04 -22.83
N ARG A 167 -32.88 -4.12 -22.42
CA ARG A 167 -32.31 -5.15 -21.55
C ARG A 167 -32.21 -6.46 -22.33
N TYR A 168 -31.04 -7.10 -22.25
CA TYR A 168 -30.80 -8.39 -22.88
C TYR A 168 -30.98 -9.48 -21.82
N ASP A 169 -32.14 -10.13 -21.81
CA ASP A 169 -32.44 -11.23 -20.88
C ASP A 169 -31.95 -12.59 -21.41
N GLU A 170 -31.79 -12.71 -22.74
CA GLU A 170 -31.33 -13.92 -23.41
C GLU A 170 -29.87 -13.80 -23.86
N SER A 171 -29.15 -14.93 -23.86
CA SER A 171 -27.80 -15.00 -24.42
C SER A 171 -27.83 -14.80 -25.94
N ILE A 172 -26.83 -14.08 -26.47
CA ILE A 172 -26.69 -13.88 -27.90
C ILE A 172 -26.48 -15.24 -28.57
N LYS A 173 -27.35 -15.59 -29.53
CA LYS A 173 -27.21 -16.81 -30.32
C LYS A 173 -25.97 -16.70 -31.21
N THR A 174 -24.92 -17.44 -30.88
CA THR A 174 -23.72 -17.51 -31.71
C THR A 174 -23.93 -18.44 -32.89
N SER A 175 -23.31 -18.13 -34.03
CA SER A 175 -23.29 -19.00 -35.22
C SER A 175 -22.20 -20.06 -35.16
N TRP A 176 -21.41 -20.09 -34.08
CA TRP A 176 -20.28 -21.00 -33.94
C TRP A 176 -20.78 -22.43 -33.78
N ARG A 177 -20.28 -23.33 -34.64
CA ARG A 177 -20.55 -24.76 -34.57
C ARG A 177 -19.23 -25.52 -34.60
N PRO A 178 -19.04 -26.53 -33.73
CA PRO A 178 -17.84 -27.36 -33.79
C PRO A 178 -17.73 -28.09 -35.13
N PRO A 179 -16.51 -28.35 -35.62
CA PRO A 179 -16.31 -29.14 -36.83
C PRO A 179 -16.99 -30.53 -36.77
N ARG A 180 -17.46 -31.04 -37.91
CA ARG A 180 -18.23 -32.29 -38.00
C ARG A 180 -17.53 -33.49 -37.38
N HIS A 181 -16.21 -33.60 -37.54
CA HIS A 181 -15.44 -34.73 -37.02
C HIS A 181 -15.39 -34.76 -35.48
N ILE A 182 -15.53 -33.61 -34.80
CA ILE A 182 -15.62 -33.55 -33.34
C ILE A 182 -17.06 -33.84 -32.87
N LEU A 183 -18.06 -33.39 -33.62
CA LEU A 183 -19.47 -33.68 -33.34
C LEU A 183 -19.86 -35.15 -33.56
N ALA A 184 -19.16 -35.86 -34.45
CA ALA A 184 -19.41 -37.27 -34.71
C ALA A 184 -18.88 -38.20 -33.60
N VAL A 185 -18.02 -37.69 -32.72
CA VAL A 185 -17.45 -38.42 -31.59
C VAL A 185 -18.50 -38.52 -30.47
N SER A 186 -18.51 -39.64 -29.75
CA SER A 186 -19.44 -39.89 -28.66
C SER A 186 -19.20 -38.97 -27.45
N ASP A 187 -20.26 -38.67 -26.69
CA ASP A 187 -20.16 -37.86 -25.47
C ASP A 187 -19.26 -38.51 -24.41
N GLU A 188 -19.18 -39.85 -24.39
CA GLU A 188 -18.28 -40.60 -23.51
C GLU A 188 -16.81 -40.33 -23.84
N GLU A 189 -16.46 -40.31 -25.13
CA GLU A 189 -15.12 -39.97 -25.60
C GLU A 189 -14.79 -38.52 -25.28
N HIS A 190 -15.74 -37.58 -25.40
CA HIS A 190 -15.55 -36.21 -24.93
C HIS A 190 -15.26 -36.15 -23.43
N ALA A 191 -16.01 -36.91 -22.61
CA ALA A 191 -15.79 -36.97 -21.17
C ALA A 191 -14.43 -37.59 -20.81
N THR A 192 -13.98 -38.64 -21.51
CA THR A 192 -12.64 -39.20 -21.31
C THR A 192 -11.55 -38.20 -21.69
N MET A 193 -11.73 -37.44 -22.78
CA MET A 193 -10.80 -36.41 -23.21
C MET A 193 -10.72 -35.27 -22.19
N ARG A 194 -11.86 -34.85 -21.62
CA ARG A 194 -11.90 -33.88 -20.51
C ARG A 194 -11.12 -34.39 -19.30
N ARG A 195 -11.39 -35.64 -18.86
CA ARG A 195 -10.68 -36.27 -17.74
C ARG A 195 -9.18 -36.37 -17.99
N LYS A 196 -8.76 -36.81 -19.19
CA LYS A 196 -7.35 -36.92 -19.59
C LYS A 196 -6.64 -35.56 -19.58
N LYS A 197 -7.35 -34.49 -19.94
CA LYS A 197 -6.85 -33.10 -19.94
C LYS A 197 -7.05 -32.37 -18.60
N GLY A 198 -7.63 -33.01 -17.58
CA GLY A 198 -7.93 -32.38 -16.30
C GLY A 198 -8.98 -31.25 -16.37
N ILE A 199 -9.88 -31.30 -17.35
CA ILE A 199 -10.91 -30.26 -17.57
C ILE A 199 -12.14 -30.60 -16.71
N LEU A 200 -12.43 -29.75 -15.74
CA LEU A 200 -13.71 -29.71 -15.02
C LEU A 200 -14.61 -28.67 -15.68
N VAL A 201 -15.86 -29.01 -15.98
CA VAL A 201 -16.82 -28.07 -16.53
C VAL A 201 -18.10 -28.05 -15.71
N ASP A 202 -18.60 -26.85 -15.49
CA ASP A 202 -19.88 -26.55 -14.86
C ASP A 202 -20.73 -25.70 -15.83
N GLY A 203 -22.05 -25.88 -15.81
CA GLY A 203 -23.00 -25.20 -16.68
C GLY A 203 -23.68 -26.09 -17.75
N GLU A 204 -24.61 -25.47 -18.48
CA GLU A 204 -25.45 -26.11 -19.50
C GLU A 204 -24.89 -25.90 -20.93
N ASN A 205 -25.21 -26.80 -21.86
CA ASN A 205 -24.79 -26.72 -23.28
C ASN A 205 -23.27 -26.60 -23.50
N VAL A 206 -22.49 -27.43 -22.83
CA VAL A 206 -21.03 -27.39 -22.89
C VAL A 206 -20.50 -27.88 -24.26
N PRO A 207 -19.68 -27.09 -24.98
CA PRO A 207 -19.12 -27.53 -26.26
C PRO A 207 -18.12 -28.68 -26.10
N PRO A 208 -17.90 -29.49 -27.15
CA PRO A 208 -16.99 -30.62 -27.11
C PRO A 208 -15.52 -30.18 -26.99
N PRO A 209 -14.66 -30.94 -26.30
CA PRO A 209 -13.25 -30.62 -26.14
C PRO A 209 -12.49 -30.81 -27.46
N ILE A 210 -11.61 -29.87 -27.79
CA ILE A 210 -10.78 -29.92 -29.00
C ILE A 210 -9.35 -30.34 -28.64
N GLY A 211 -8.84 -31.34 -29.36
CA GLY A 211 -7.52 -31.93 -29.17
C GLY A 211 -6.40 -31.16 -29.88
N SER A 212 -6.68 -30.76 -31.12
CA SER A 212 -5.75 -30.12 -32.06
C SER A 212 -6.49 -29.01 -32.79
N PHE A 213 -5.79 -27.94 -33.12
CA PHE A 213 -6.23 -27.03 -34.17
C PHE A 213 -6.04 -27.76 -35.50
N ILE A 214 -7.05 -27.73 -36.36
CA ILE A 214 -6.91 -28.19 -37.76
C ILE A 214 -5.98 -27.24 -38.49
#